data_AF-A0A954ANV3-F1
#
_entry.id   AF-A0A954ANV3-F1
#
_cell.length_a   1.000
_cell.length_b   1.000
_cell.length_c   1.000
_cell.angle_alpha   90.00
_cell.angle_beta   90.00
_cell.angle_gamma   90.00
#
_symmetry.space_group_name_H-M   'P 1'
#
loop_
_entity.id
_entity.type
_entity.pdbx_description
1 polymer ?
#
loop_
_entity_poly.entity_id
_entity_poly.type
_entity_poly.pdbx_seq_one_letter_code
_entity_poly.pdbx_strand_id
1 'polypeptide(L)'
;MKTSNPLTTPTRTTRSHPEVAGKPLRRGVLGTILTELEFGEDEQQALCDCAEELATEFDEMALHFADRAREVAINAELHGVQALAPQKTVRASIRNLRRHAARQWLQATLDGQFDAAFSRQLRHTWMPILLAEPQHTRATGAAIAAFFDYVEGYVGSLLVGDVSDNLVPGWRQFHAFRTAIDVQRRVFGHASSTQTWRPAD
;
A
#
# COMPACT_ATOMS: atom_id res chain seq x y z
N MET A 1 34.00 57.49 -4.57
CA MET A 1 33.89 56.68 -3.34
C MET A 1 32.90 55.56 -3.61
N LYS A 2 33.34 54.30 -3.62
CA LYS A 2 32.50 53.10 -3.86
C LYS A 2 32.30 52.42 -2.50
N THR A 3 31.06 52.33 -2.03
CA THR A 3 30.69 51.56 -0.83
C THR A 3 30.08 50.24 -1.26
N SER A 4 30.79 49.16 -0.95
CA SER A 4 30.40 47.77 -1.18
C SER A 4 29.40 47.34 -0.10
N ASN A 5 28.21 46.86 -0.48
CA ASN A 5 27.31 46.14 0.42
C ASN A 5 27.72 44.65 0.45
N PRO A 6 27.87 44.01 1.62
CA PRO A 6 28.09 42.58 1.69
C PRO A 6 26.78 41.82 1.43
N LEU A 7 26.85 40.80 0.57
CA LEU A 7 25.77 39.82 0.39
C LEU A 7 25.64 38.95 1.65
N THR A 8 24.50 39.06 2.32
CA THR A 8 24.09 38.13 3.39
C THR A 8 23.53 36.86 2.74
N THR A 9 24.23 35.76 2.88
CA THR A 9 23.76 34.42 2.49
C THR A 9 22.54 34.04 3.33
N PRO A 10 21.40 33.61 2.74
CA PRO A 10 20.30 33.09 3.54
C PRO A 10 20.73 31.77 4.18
N THR A 11 20.81 31.79 5.51
CA THR A 11 21.03 30.60 6.33
C THR A 11 19.84 29.68 6.13
N ARG A 12 20.09 28.49 5.57
CA ARG A 12 19.10 27.43 5.36
C ARG A 12 18.61 26.95 6.73
N THR A 13 17.51 27.53 7.20
CA THR A 13 16.79 27.06 8.38
C THR A 13 16.29 25.65 8.09
N THR A 14 16.96 24.64 8.65
CA THR A 14 16.41 23.30 8.82
C THR A 14 15.09 23.45 9.55
N ARG A 15 13.96 23.24 8.85
CA ARG A 15 12.65 23.09 9.47
C ARG A 15 12.75 21.97 10.50
N SER A 16 12.79 22.34 11.77
CA SER A 16 12.51 21.44 12.87
C SER A 16 11.07 20.94 12.67
N HIS A 17 10.92 19.67 12.30
CA HIS A 17 9.64 18.98 12.47
C HIS A 17 9.22 19.15 13.94
N PRO A 18 7.98 19.54 14.24
CA PRO A 18 7.50 19.53 15.60
C PRO A 18 7.66 18.09 16.14
N GLU A 19 8.40 17.94 17.23
CA GLU A 19 8.42 16.69 18.00
C GLU A 19 6.98 16.36 18.37
N VAL A 20 6.41 15.37 17.69
CA VAL A 20 5.17 14.72 18.12
C VAL A 20 5.51 13.97 19.41
N ALA A 21 5.41 14.69 20.52
CA ALA A 21 5.63 14.16 21.85
C ALA A 21 4.65 13.01 22.11
N GLY A 22 5.18 11.80 22.33
CA GLY A 22 4.45 10.76 23.08
C GLY A 22 4.33 9.37 22.45
N LYS A 23 4.60 9.15 21.15
CA LYS A 23 4.53 7.79 20.60
C LYS A 23 5.83 7.01 20.93
N PRO A 24 5.76 5.82 21.57
CA PRO A 24 6.95 5.04 21.89
C PRO A 24 7.71 4.67 20.60
N LEU A 25 9.04 4.84 20.61
CA LEU A 25 9.93 4.45 19.52
C LEU A 25 9.76 2.94 19.23
N ARG A 26 9.02 2.62 18.15
CA ARG A 26 8.88 1.25 17.65
C ARG A 26 10.27 0.81 17.14
N ARG A 27 10.81 -0.29 17.68
CA ARG A 27 12.18 -0.74 17.36
C ARG A 27 12.23 -1.47 16.01
N GLY A 28 13.34 -1.33 15.30
CA GLY A 28 13.62 -2.03 14.03
C GLY A 28 13.05 -1.33 12.79
N VAL A 29 13.31 -1.92 11.62
CA VAL A 29 12.94 -1.33 10.30
C VAL A 29 11.44 -1.06 10.21
N LEU A 30 10.60 -2.02 10.61
CA LEU A 30 9.15 -1.86 10.59
C LEU A 30 8.67 -0.77 11.55
N GLY A 31 9.29 -0.67 12.73
CA GLY A 31 8.97 0.40 13.67
C GLY A 31 9.26 1.79 13.11
N THR A 32 10.39 1.93 12.41
CA THR A 32 10.76 3.17 11.70
C THR A 32 9.73 3.51 10.62
N ILE A 33 9.35 2.54 9.78
CA ILE A 33 8.33 2.71 8.73
C ILE A 33 7.00 3.21 9.32
N LEU A 34 6.54 2.58 10.40
CA LEU A 34 5.27 2.94 11.03
C LEU A 34 5.31 4.34 11.65
N THR A 35 6.44 4.73 12.25
CA THR A 35 6.61 6.09 12.78
C THR A 35 6.66 7.13 11.66
N GLU A 36 7.37 6.86 10.56
CA GLU A 36 7.49 7.77 9.41
C GLU A 36 6.18 7.99 8.66
N LEU A 37 5.31 6.98 8.65
CA LEU A 37 3.97 7.05 8.05
C LEU A 37 2.88 7.46 9.06
N GLU A 38 3.29 7.87 10.26
CA GLU A 38 2.43 8.30 11.36
C GLU A 38 1.39 7.26 11.84
N PHE A 39 1.46 6.01 11.36
CA PHE A 39 0.52 4.92 11.63
C PHE A 39 0.41 4.59 13.13
N GLY A 40 -0.56 5.22 13.79
CA GLY A 40 -0.85 5.12 15.21
C GLY A 40 -2.23 4.52 15.50
N GLU A 41 -2.77 4.86 16.67
CA GLU A 41 -4.08 4.36 17.13
C GLU A 41 -5.23 4.91 16.26
N ASP A 42 -5.13 6.17 15.81
CA ASP A 42 -6.14 6.78 14.95
C ASP A 42 -6.24 6.10 13.57
N GLU A 43 -5.09 5.77 12.95
CA GLU A 43 -5.06 5.00 11.70
C GLU A 43 -5.55 3.58 11.92
N GLN A 44 -5.21 2.95 13.04
CA GLN A 44 -5.66 1.60 13.37
C GLN A 44 -7.19 1.57 13.56
N GLN A 45 -7.77 2.53 14.28
CA GLN A 45 -9.21 2.64 14.45
C GLN A 45 -9.91 2.89 13.11
N ALA A 46 -9.41 3.83 12.31
CA ALA A 46 -9.98 4.10 10.99
C ALA A 46 -9.88 2.90 10.03
N LEU A 47 -8.88 2.03 10.21
CA LEU A 47 -8.74 0.79 9.46
C LEU A 47 -9.71 -0.30 9.95
N CYS A 48 -10.00 -0.35 11.25
CA CYS A 48 -11.09 -1.18 11.79
C CYS A 48 -12.44 -0.73 11.24
N ASP A 49 -12.72 0.57 11.24
CA ASP A 49 -13.95 1.13 10.66
C ASP A 49 -14.04 0.81 9.15
N CYS A 50 -12.91 0.84 8.44
CA CYS A 50 -12.82 0.43 7.03
C CYS A 50 -13.12 -1.07 6.86
N ALA A 51 -12.67 -1.92 7.78
CA ALA A 51 -12.93 -3.35 7.76
C ALA A 51 -14.41 -3.67 7.96
N GLU A 52 -15.09 -2.92 8.84
CA GLU A 52 -16.53 -3.04 9.08
C GLU A 52 -17.32 -2.64 7.83
N GLU A 53 -16.96 -1.52 7.19
CA GLU A 53 -17.61 -1.07 5.95
C GLU A 53 -17.46 -2.09 4.81
N LEU A 54 -16.28 -2.70 4.69
CA LEU A 54 -15.99 -3.66 3.64
C LEU A 54 -16.40 -5.10 3.99
N ALA A 55 -17.01 -5.33 5.15
CA ALA A 55 -17.28 -6.68 5.66
C ALA A 55 -18.19 -7.51 4.73
N THR A 56 -19.17 -6.87 4.09
CA THR A 56 -20.09 -7.56 3.16
C THR A 56 -19.41 -7.95 1.86
N GLU A 57 -18.43 -7.16 1.41
CA GLU A 57 -17.72 -7.35 0.15
C GLU A 57 -16.42 -8.15 0.32
N PHE A 58 -16.00 -8.42 1.56
CA PHE A 58 -14.67 -8.95 1.87
C PHE A 58 -14.29 -10.21 1.08
N ASP A 59 -15.20 -11.17 0.97
CA ASP A 59 -14.96 -12.41 0.25
C ASP A 59 -14.88 -12.20 -1.26
N GLU A 60 -15.69 -11.30 -1.80
CA GLU A 60 -15.66 -10.90 -3.21
C GLU A 60 -14.39 -10.12 -3.55
N MET A 61 -13.97 -9.20 -2.67
CA MET A 61 -12.69 -8.49 -2.77
C MET A 61 -11.52 -9.45 -2.83
N ALA A 62 -11.42 -10.37 -1.86
CA ALA A 62 -10.33 -11.35 -1.80
C ALA A 62 -10.29 -12.24 -3.05
N LEU A 63 -11.46 -12.61 -3.57
CA LEU A 63 -11.59 -13.33 -4.83
C LEU A 63 -11.09 -12.48 -6.01
N HIS A 64 -11.53 -11.23 -6.12
CA HIS A 64 -11.15 -10.32 -7.20
C HIS A 64 -9.65 -10.04 -7.19
N PHE A 65 -9.04 -9.88 -6.00
CA PHE A 65 -7.60 -9.73 -5.84
C PHE A 65 -6.84 -10.98 -6.27
N ALA A 66 -7.28 -12.17 -5.87
CA ALA A 66 -6.64 -13.43 -6.24
C ALA A 66 -6.67 -13.70 -7.76
N ASP A 67 -7.78 -13.35 -8.42
CA ASP A 67 -7.99 -13.60 -9.84
C ASP A 67 -7.26 -12.55 -10.71
N ARG A 68 -7.22 -11.28 -10.28
CA ARG A 68 -6.57 -10.18 -11.03
C ARG A 68 -5.07 -9.98 -10.74
N ALA A 69 -4.57 -10.44 -9.60
CA ALA A 69 -3.19 -10.20 -9.15
C ALA A 69 -2.13 -10.47 -10.23
N ARG A 70 -2.22 -11.61 -10.93
CA ARG A 70 -1.22 -11.96 -11.95
C ARG A 70 -1.37 -11.13 -13.24
N GLU A 71 -2.58 -10.79 -13.64
CA GLU A 71 -2.82 -9.93 -14.81
C GLU A 71 -2.20 -8.54 -14.60
N VAL A 72 -2.42 -7.96 -13.42
CA VAL A 72 -1.83 -6.68 -13.02
C VAL A 72 -0.30 -6.75 -13.00
N ALA A 73 0.25 -7.82 -12.42
CA ALA A 73 1.70 -8.04 -12.38
C ALA A 73 2.33 -8.15 -13.79
N ILE A 74 1.70 -8.92 -14.69
CA ILE A 74 2.17 -9.08 -16.07
C ILE A 74 2.18 -7.74 -16.81
N ASN A 75 1.09 -6.95 -16.69
CA ASN A 75 0.98 -5.65 -17.36
C ASN A 75 2.06 -4.67 -16.89
N ALA A 76 2.41 -4.72 -15.60
CA ALA A 76 3.49 -3.90 -15.04
C ALA A 76 4.87 -4.33 -15.52
N GLU A 77 5.13 -5.64 -15.61
CA GLU A 77 6.41 -6.20 -16.06
C GLU A 77 6.68 -5.98 -17.55
N LEU A 78 5.63 -5.86 -18.36
CA LEU A 78 5.72 -5.73 -19.82
C LEU A 78 5.69 -4.29 -20.34
N HIS A 79 5.61 -3.27 -19.47
CA HIS A 79 5.63 -1.84 -19.83
C HIS A 79 4.72 -1.47 -21.02
N GLY A 80 3.53 -2.05 -21.10
CA GLY A 80 2.55 -1.75 -22.17
C GLY A 80 2.77 -2.49 -23.49
N VAL A 81 3.74 -3.39 -23.60
CA VAL A 81 3.77 -4.37 -24.69
C VAL A 81 2.70 -5.41 -24.37
N GLN A 82 1.54 -5.34 -25.04
CA GLN A 82 0.49 -6.36 -24.96
C GLN A 82 1.07 -7.73 -25.35
N ALA A 83 1.58 -8.47 -24.38
CA ALA A 83 1.77 -9.89 -24.59
C ALA A 83 0.39 -10.53 -24.50
N LEU A 84 -0.16 -10.86 -25.67
CA LEU A 84 -1.14 -11.92 -25.84
C LEU A 84 -0.49 -13.26 -25.45
N ALA A 85 -0.01 -13.39 -24.22
CA ALA A 85 0.37 -14.68 -23.68
C ALA A 85 -0.93 -15.47 -23.54
N PRO A 86 -1.05 -16.66 -24.15
CA PRO A 86 -2.25 -17.47 -24.00
C PRO A 86 -2.48 -17.71 -22.51
N GLN A 87 -3.67 -17.35 -22.01
CA GLN A 87 -4.09 -17.65 -20.65
C GLN A 87 -4.07 -19.17 -20.48
N LYS A 88 -2.95 -19.72 -20.01
CA LYS A 88 -2.89 -21.13 -19.62
C LYS A 88 -3.90 -21.31 -18.50
N THR A 89 -4.83 -22.23 -18.68
CA THR A 89 -5.85 -22.57 -17.69
C THR A 89 -5.18 -22.83 -16.34
N VAL A 90 -5.39 -21.92 -15.39
CA VAL A 90 -4.79 -22.04 -14.05
C VAL A 90 -5.44 -23.22 -13.33
N ARG A 91 -4.61 -24.14 -12.83
CA ARG A 91 -5.07 -25.31 -12.08
C ARG A 91 -5.93 -24.86 -10.89
N ALA A 92 -7.01 -25.58 -10.61
CA ALA A 92 -7.93 -25.25 -9.51
C ALA A 92 -7.22 -25.14 -8.14
N SER A 93 -6.23 -25.99 -7.88
CA SER A 93 -5.42 -25.94 -6.66
C SER A 93 -4.65 -24.63 -6.49
N ILE A 94 -4.09 -24.08 -7.56
CA ILE A 94 -3.35 -22.80 -7.54
C ILE A 94 -4.33 -21.64 -7.28
N ARG A 95 -5.51 -21.69 -7.90
CA ARG A 95 -6.56 -20.68 -7.69
C ARG A 95 -7.01 -20.63 -6.24
N ASN A 96 -7.26 -21.79 -5.63
CA ASN A 96 -7.65 -21.87 -4.22
C ASN A 96 -6.53 -21.37 -3.30
N LEU A 97 -5.27 -21.70 -3.60
CA LEU A 97 -4.12 -21.20 -2.85
C LEU A 97 -4.02 -19.67 -2.91
N ARG A 98 -4.24 -19.06 -4.10
CA ARG A 98 -4.25 -17.61 -4.27
C ARG A 98 -5.39 -16.94 -3.52
N ARG A 99 -6.60 -17.50 -3.58
CA ARG A 99 -7.76 -16.99 -2.82
C ARG A 99 -7.48 -17.02 -1.32
N HIS A 100 -6.91 -18.11 -0.83
CA HIS A 100 -6.54 -18.23 0.58
C HIS A 100 -5.47 -17.20 0.98
N ALA A 101 -4.43 -17.02 0.16
CA ALA A 101 -3.39 -16.02 0.41
C ALA A 101 -3.95 -14.58 0.36
N ALA A 102 -4.81 -14.26 -0.61
CA ALA A 102 -5.46 -12.96 -0.71
C ALA A 102 -6.32 -12.68 0.52
N ARG A 103 -7.14 -13.65 0.94
CA ARG A 103 -7.99 -13.53 2.13
C ARG A 103 -7.16 -13.27 3.40
N GLN A 104 -6.13 -14.07 3.64
CA GLN A 104 -5.28 -13.93 4.82
C GLN A 104 -4.54 -12.58 4.84
N TRP A 105 -3.99 -12.18 3.69
CA TRP A 105 -3.32 -10.90 3.55
C TRP A 105 -4.27 -9.72 3.76
N LEU A 106 -5.46 -9.75 3.15
CA LEU A 106 -6.45 -8.69 3.28
C LEU A 106 -6.93 -8.58 4.72
N GLN A 107 -7.24 -9.71 5.38
CA GLN A 107 -7.62 -9.72 6.80
C GLN A 107 -6.51 -9.11 7.66
N ALA A 108 -5.27 -9.59 7.52
CA ALA A 108 -4.16 -9.10 8.34
C ALA A 108 -3.85 -7.61 8.09
N THR A 109 -4.09 -7.13 6.86
CA THR A 109 -3.99 -5.71 6.52
C THR A 109 -5.06 -4.91 7.25
N LEU A 110 -6.33 -5.32 7.16
CA LEU A 110 -7.47 -4.63 7.77
C LEU A 110 -7.45 -4.68 9.31
N ASP A 111 -6.90 -5.75 9.89
CA ASP A 111 -6.70 -5.85 11.34
C ASP A 111 -5.56 -4.93 11.86
N GLY A 112 -4.80 -4.29 10.95
CA GLY A 112 -3.69 -3.42 11.31
C GLY A 112 -2.52 -4.12 11.99
N GLN A 113 -2.39 -5.45 11.80
CA GLN A 113 -1.37 -6.27 12.47
C GLN A 113 0.00 -6.14 11.79
N PHE A 114 0.63 -4.97 11.91
CA PHE A 114 1.95 -4.70 11.33
C PHE A 114 3.08 -5.08 12.29
N ASP A 115 3.40 -6.37 12.35
CA ASP A 115 4.53 -6.90 13.10
C ASP A 115 5.59 -7.60 12.20
N ALA A 116 6.60 -8.18 12.85
CA ALA A 116 7.65 -8.92 12.15
C ALA A 116 7.14 -10.20 11.47
N ALA A 117 6.09 -10.82 12.00
CA ALA A 117 5.48 -12.02 11.42
C ALA A 117 4.70 -11.66 10.15
N PHE A 118 3.91 -10.59 10.18
CA PHE A 118 3.23 -10.01 9.02
C PHE A 118 4.23 -9.69 7.91
N SER A 119 5.32 -8.96 8.22
CA SER A 119 6.34 -8.61 7.23
C SER A 119 6.97 -9.84 6.57
N ARG A 120 7.16 -10.91 7.34
CA ARG A 120 7.69 -12.18 6.84
C ARG A 120 6.68 -12.90 5.94
N GLN A 121 5.42 -13.00 6.36
CA GLN A 121 4.35 -13.63 5.59
C GLN A 121 4.10 -12.87 4.29
N LEU A 122 4.09 -11.54 4.33
CA LEU A 122 3.96 -10.69 3.16
C LEU A 122 5.06 -10.97 2.13
N ARG A 123 6.33 -10.97 2.56
CA ARG A 123 7.49 -11.15 1.67
C ARG A 123 7.66 -12.58 1.14
N HIS A 124 7.36 -13.58 1.97
CA HIS A 124 7.76 -14.97 1.69
C HIS A 124 6.59 -15.91 1.40
N THR A 125 5.35 -15.49 1.66
CA THR A 125 4.17 -16.32 1.49
C THR A 125 3.16 -15.66 0.55
N TRP A 126 2.53 -14.57 0.98
CA TRP A 126 1.38 -14.02 0.27
C TRP A 126 1.73 -13.42 -1.08
N MET A 127 2.67 -12.47 -1.15
CA MET A 127 3.02 -11.83 -2.43
C MET A 127 3.62 -12.81 -3.44
N PRO A 128 4.51 -13.75 -3.07
CA PRO A 128 4.93 -14.80 -3.99
C PRO A 128 3.76 -15.65 -4.54
N ILE A 129 2.82 -16.07 -3.69
CA ILE A 129 1.65 -16.85 -4.13
C ILE A 129 0.78 -16.06 -5.11
N LEU A 130 0.53 -14.79 -4.81
CA LEU A 130 -0.36 -13.93 -5.59
C LEU A 130 0.26 -13.52 -6.93
N LEU A 131 1.53 -13.12 -6.93
CA LEU A 131 2.11 -12.35 -8.04
C LEU A 131 3.18 -13.10 -8.83
N ALA A 132 3.88 -14.06 -8.22
CA ALA A 132 4.99 -14.72 -8.88
C ALA A 132 4.51 -15.69 -9.98
N GLU A 133 5.37 -15.90 -10.97
CA GLU A 133 5.16 -16.94 -11.96
C GLU A 133 5.35 -18.34 -11.37
N PRO A 134 4.73 -19.38 -11.95
CA PRO A 134 4.98 -20.77 -11.52
C PRO A 134 6.47 -21.17 -11.55
N GLN A 135 7.29 -20.48 -12.34
CA GLN A 135 8.73 -20.72 -12.49
C GLN A 135 9.59 -19.81 -11.61
N HIS A 136 8.99 -18.85 -10.91
CA HIS A 136 9.68 -17.87 -10.09
C HIS A 136 9.21 -17.95 -8.63
N THR A 137 10.15 -17.92 -7.70
CA THR A 137 9.85 -18.01 -6.26
C THR A 137 9.62 -16.64 -5.62
N ARG A 138 9.76 -15.54 -6.38
CA ARG A 138 9.65 -14.17 -5.87
C ARG A 138 8.84 -13.30 -6.83
N ALA A 139 8.02 -12.44 -6.25
CA ALA A 139 7.38 -11.35 -6.98
C ALA A 139 8.39 -10.21 -7.21
N THR A 140 8.33 -9.59 -8.39
CA THR A 140 9.16 -8.42 -8.69
C THR A 140 8.63 -7.19 -7.96
N GLY A 141 9.49 -6.20 -7.73
CA GLY A 141 9.07 -4.95 -7.10
C GLY A 141 7.99 -4.20 -7.90
N ALA A 142 8.13 -4.18 -9.23
CA ALA A 142 7.14 -3.58 -10.13
C ALA A 142 5.77 -4.29 -10.05
N ALA A 143 5.76 -5.63 -10.00
CA ALA A 143 4.52 -6.39 -9.84
C ALA A 143 3.82 -6.10 -8.51
N ILE A 144 4.59 -5.98 -7.42
CA ILE A 144 4.06 -5.66 -6.08
C ILE A 144 3.47 -4.24 -6.08
N ALA A 145 4.20 -3.26 -6.60
CA ALA A 145 3.73 -1.88 -6.65
C ALA A 145 2.44 -1.74 -7.46
N ALA A 146 2.39 -2.34 -8.65
CA ALA A 146 1.19 -2.31 -9.49
C ALA A 146 0.00 -3.03 -8.85
N PHE A 147 0.24 -4.16 -8.17
CA PHE A 147 -0.81 -4.84 -7.43
C PHE A 147 -1.38 -3.96 -6.31
N PHE A 148 -0.53 -3.29 -5.55
CA PHE A 148 -0.97 -2.35 -4.52
C PHE A 148 -1.70 -1.14 -5.10
N ASP A 149 -1.25 -0.58 -6.23
CA ASP A 149 -1.96 0.50 -6.93
C ASP A 149 -3.38 0.06 -7.34
N TYR A 150 -3.49 -1.15 -7.89
CA TYR A 150 -4.77 -1.75 -8.26
C TYR A 150 -5.69 -1.95 -7.04
N VAL A 151 -5.17 -2.47 -5.94
CA VAL A 151 -5.93 -2.69 -4.70
C VAL A 151 -6.43 -1.36 -4.13
N GLU A 152 -5.57 -0.34 -4.08
CA GLU A 152 -5.97 1.00 -3.64
C GLU A 152 -7.10 1.56 -4.52
N GLY A 153 -6.98 1.45 -5.84
CA GLY A 153 -8.04 1.88 -6.76
C GLY A 153 -9.35 1.12 -6.55
N TYR A 154 -9.27 -0.20 -6.33
CA TYR A 154 -10.43 -1.04 -6.11
C TYR A 154 -11.14 -0.70 -4.78
N VAL A 155 -10.41 -0.62 -3.67
CA VAL A 155 -10.98 -0.26 -2.37
C VAL A 155 -11.53 1.17 -2.38
N GLY A 156 -10.82 2.10 -3.02
CA GLY A 156 -11.30 3.47 -3.18
C GLY A 156 -12.63 3.55 -3.93
N SER A 157 -12.83 2.69 -4.94
CA SER A 157 -14.10 2.61 -5.67
C SER A 157 -15.27 2.04 -4.85
N LEU A 158 -14.98 1.22 -3.84
CA LEU A 158 -16.01 0.69 -2.93
C LEU A 158 -16.41 1.72 -1.86
N LEU A 159 -15.44 2.45 -1.32
CA LEU A 159 -15.68 3.43 -0.24
C LEU A 159 -16.25 4.77 -0.74
N VAL A 160 -16.13 5.06 -2.03
CA VAL A 160 -16.60 6.32 -2.65
C VAL A 160 -17.57 5.98 -3.77
N GLY A 161 -18.74 5.46 -3.38
CA GLY A 161 -19.76 4.95 -4.30
C GLY A 161 -20.72 6.01 -4.85
N ASP A 162 -21.24 6.90 -3.99
CA ASP A 162 -22.22 7.92 -4.37
C ASP A 162 -21.66 9.35 -4.21
N VAL A 163 -21.89 10.18 -5.22
CA VAL A 163 -21.46 11.59 -5.26
C VAL A 163 -22.24 12.44 -4.27
N SER A 164 -23.43 12.01 -3.85
CA SER A 164 -24.24 12.72 -2.85
C SER A 164 -23.85 12.45 -1.40
N ASP A 165 -23.00 11.46 -1.14
CA ASP A 165 -22.68 11.05 0.23
C ASP A 165 -21.69 11.99 0.91
N ASN A 166 -21.75 12.05 2.24
CA ASN A 166 -20.70 12.69 3.02
C ASN A 166 -19.41 11.87 2.89
N LEU A 167 -18.49 12.34 2.06
CA LEU A 167 -17.25 11.64 1.75
C LEU A 167 -16.22 11.62 2.90
N VAL A 168 -16.40 12.43 3.95
CA VAL A 168 -15.37 12.60 4.99
C VAL A 168 -15.04 11.29 5.73
N PRO A 169 -16.02 10.49 6.20
CA PRO A 169 -15.72 9.20 6.84
C PRO A 169 -15.06 8.21 5.89
N GLY A 170 -15.60 8.05 4.67
CA GLY A 170 -15.02 7.17 3.65
C GLY A 170 -13.61 7.57 3.25
N TRP A 171 -13.32 8.87 3.18
CA TRP A 171 -11.97 9.37 2.91
C TRP A 171 -11.00 9.08 4.05
N ARG A 172 -11.44 9.17 5.31
CA ARG A 172 -10.61 8.80 6.47
C ARG A 172 -10.28 7.30 6.47
N GLN A 173 -11.28 6.46 6.24
CA GLN A 173 -11.12 5.01 6.10
C GLN A 173 -10.16 4.68 4.94
N PHE A 174 -10.38 5.29 3.78
CA PHE A 174 -9.53 5.09 2.62
C PHE A 174 -8.09 5.58 2.85
N HIS A 175 -7.91 6.71 3.53
CA HIS A 175 -6.58 7.20 3.90
C HIS A 175 -5.84 6.22 4.82
N ALA A 176 -6.53 5.68 5.83
CA ALA A 176 -5.95 4.68 6.72
C ALA A 176 -5.54 3.42 5.94
N PHE A 177 -6.40 2.95 5.02
CA PHE A 177 -6.09 1.84 4.12
C PHE A 177 -4.87 2.12 3.25
N ARG A 178 -4.78 3.30 2.63
CA ARG A 178 -3.61 3.69 1.82
C ARG A 178 -2.34 3.75 2.66
N THR A 179 -2.42 4.26 3.88
CA THR A 179 -1.28 4.28 4.82
C THR A 179 -0.84 2.86 5.16
N ALA A 180 -1.78 1.94 5.38
CA ALA A 180 -1.49 0.51 5.56
C ALA A 180 -0.82 -0.12 4.33
N ILE A 181 -1.21 0.27 3.11
CA ILE A 181 -0.53 -0.17 1.88
C ILE A 181 0.87 0.44 1.76
N ASP A 182 1.05 1.71 2.14
CA ASP A 182 2.36 2.38 2.13
C ASP A 182 3.36 1.72 3.09
N VAL A 183 2.90 1.26 4.26
CA VAL A 183 3.71 0.43 5.16
C VAL A 183 4.25 -0.80 4.42
N GLN A 184 3.38 -1.48 3.69
CA GLN A 184 3.72 -2.70 2.93
C GLN A 184 4.68 -2.40 1.78
N ARG A 185 4.49 -1.29 1.05
CA ARG A 185 5.44 -0.83 0.01
C ARG A 185 6.84 -0.63 0.57
N ARG A 186 6.95 0.04 1.73
CA ARG A 186 8.24 0.23 2.40
C ARG A 186 8.84 -1.06 2.93
N VAL A 187 8.01 -2.04 3.33
CA VAL A 187 8.50 -3.40 3.63
C VAL A 187 9.17 -4.02 2.41
N PHE A 188 8.80 -3.70 1.18
CA PHE A 188 9.52 -4.17 -0.01
C PHE A 188 10.65 -3.25 -0.48
N GLY A 189 10.96 -2.19 0.26
CA GLY A 189 11.97 -1.19 -0.12
C GLY A 189 11.50 -0.22 -1.21
N HIS A 190 10.20 -0.17 -1.49
CA HIS A 190 9.63 0.82 -2.40
C HIS A 190 9.29 2.06 -1.60
N ALA A 191 9.90 3.19 -1.96
CA ALA A 191 9.38 4.48 -1.53
C ALA A 191 8.05 4.67 -2.26
N SER A 192 6.97 4.93 -1.51
CA SER A 192 5.71 5.38 -2.10
C SER A 192 6.03 6.56 -3.00
N SER A 193 5.60 6.50 -4.25
CA SER A 193 5.62 7.66 -5.15
C SER A 193 4.52 8.61 -4.71
N THR A 194 4.60 9.11 -3.48
CA THR A 194 3.90 10.31 -3.08
C THR A 194 4.56 11.44 -3.85
N GLN A 195 4.06 11.61 -5.08
CA GLN A 195 4.25 12.83 -5.85
C GLN A 195 3.80 13.95 -4.92
N THR A 196 4.78 14.65 -4.35
CA THR A 196 4.54 15.85 -3.57
C THR A 196 3.86 16.80 -4.53
N TRP A 197 2.54 16.91 -4.43
CA TRP A 197 1.79 17.92 -5.15
C TRP A 197 2.38 19.26 -4.74
N ARG A 198 3.15 19.86 -5.66
CA ARG A 198 3.55 21.26 -5.54
C ARG A 198 2.43 22.06 -6.20
N PRO A 199 1.79 23.00 -5.49
CA PRO A 199 0.94 23.97 -6.16
C PRO A 199 1.79 24.66 -7.24
N ALA A 200 1.22 24.81 -8.44
CA ALA A 200 1.81 25.69 -9.45
C ALA A 200 1.74 27.12 -8.91
N ASP A 201 2.91 27.76 -8.82
CA ASP A 201 3.03 29.20 -8.52
C ASP A 201 2.41 30.04 -9.65
#